data_AF-A0ABD1IBF6-F1
#
_entry.id   AF-A0ABD1IBF6-F1
#
_cell.length_a   1.000
_cell.length_b   1.000
_cell.length_c   1.000
_cell.angle_alpha   90.00
_cell.angle_beta   90.00
_cell.angle_gamma   90.00
#
_symmetry.space_group_name_H-M   'P 1'
#
loop_
_entity.id
_entity.type
_entity.pdbx_description
1 polymer ?
#
loop_
_entity_poly.entity_id
_entity_poly.type
_entity_poly.pdbx_seq_one_letter_code
_entity_poly.pdbx_strand_id
1 'polypeptide(L)'
;MGPQSPDYAKRGQTLSSFFEDKMFPESDDQSGLIYLYLKEKWRDKIYVEDEYYFEGYWLDIVPTIDNVTARYTEIERNVAALRQRHAEKVSEGYARVWEEQLKGNRGRRRPFVTHFTGCQPCSGDHNRMYSGNSCSDAMTKALNFADNQVLRNYGFVHPDLNDPTIANPLPYDYPA
;
A
#
# COMPACT_ATOMS: atom_id res chain seq x y z
N MET A 1 -18.89 -16.03 -10.96
CA MET A 1 -19.70 -14.80 -11.10
C MET A 1 -18.92 -13.77 -11.91
N GLY A 2 -18.39 -14.19 -13.07
CA GLY A 2 -17.46 -13.36 -13.85
C GLY A 2 -18.13 -12.69 -15.05
N PRO A 3 -17.50 -11.68 -15.66
CA PRO A 3 -18.05 -10.88 -16.76
C PRO A 3 -18.38 -11.69 -18.03
N GLN A 4 -17.70 -12.82 -18.25
CA GLN A 4 -17.96 -13.70 -19.39
C GLN A 4 -19.13 -14.67 -19.18
N SER A 5 -19.72 -14.70 -17.98
CA SER A 5 -20.84 -15.60 -17.67
C SER A 5 -22.14 -15.07 -18.27
N PRO A 6 -22.98 -15.93 -18.89
CA PRO A 6 -24.31 -15.52 -19.36
C PRO A 6 -25.19 -14.98 -18.21
N ASP A 7 -24.95 -15.45 -16.98
CA ASP A 7 -25.65 -14.99 -15.78
C ASP A 7 -25.10 -13.68 -15.18
N TYR A 8 -24.15 -12.97 -15.79
CA TYR A 8 -23.43 -11.85 -15.16
C TYR A 8 -24.35 -10.81 -14.50
N ALA A 9 -25.37 -10.32 -15.23
CA ALA A 9 -26.33 -9.35 -14.71
C ALA A 9 -27.13 -9.89 -13.51
N LYS A 10 -27.54 -11.16 -13.57
CA LYS A 10 -28.25 -11.85 -12.48
C LYS A 10 -27.35 -12.01 -11.25
N ARG A 11 -26.06 -12.28 -11.44
CA ARG A 11 -25.08 -12.33 -10.33
C ARG A 11 -24.87 -10.97 -9.69
N GLY A 12 -24.83 -9.89 -10.46
CA GLY A 12 -24.77 -8.52 -9.93
C GLY A 12 -25.96 -8.19 -9.02
N GLN A 13 -27.19 -8.51 -9.46
CA GLN A 13 -28.40 -8.37 -8.63
C GLN A 13 -28.34 -9.21 -7.35
N THR A 14 -27.84 -10.45 -7.46
CA THR A 14 -27.68 -11.35 -6.30
C THR A 14 -26.72 -10.76 -5.27
N LEU A 15 -25.56 -10.25 -5.72
CA LEU A 15 -24.54 -9.66 -4.86
C LEU A 15 -25.02 -8.37 -4.22
N SER A 16 -25.68 -7.49 -4.99
CA SER A 16 -26.21 -6.21 -4.50
C SER A 16 -27.39 -6.39 -3.53
N SER A 17 -28.14 -7.48 -3.65
CA SER A 17 -29.18 -7.83 -2.67
C SER A 17 -28.60 -8.46 -1.40
N PHE A 18 -27.39 -9.02 -1.48
CA PHE A 18 -26.73 -9.70 -0.36
C PHE A 18 -25.85 -8.76 0.47
N PHE A 19 -25.19 -7.78 -0.18
CA PHE A 19 -24.33 -6.78 0.44
C PHE A 19 -25.01 -5.41 0.38
N GLU A 20 -25.56 -4.95 1.52
CA GLU A 20 -26.33 -3.70 1.61
C GLU A 20 -25.49 -2.44 1.30
N ASP A 21 -24.18 -2.51 1.51
CA ASP A 21 -23.20 -1.43 1.33
C ASP A 21 -22.48 -1.47 -0.02
N LYS A 22 -22.86 -2.39 -0.91
CA LYS A 22 -22.24 -2.53 -2.23
C LYS A 22 -22.60 -1.34 -3.12
N MET A 23 -21.60 -0.53 -3.47
CA MET A 23 -21.79 0.70 -4.26
C MET A 23 -22.15 0.44 -5.73
N PHE A 24 -21.53 -0.55 -6.37
CA PHE A 24 -21.72 -0.83 -7.80
C PHE A 24 -22.64 -2.05 -7.97
N PRO A 25 -23.74 -1.95 -8.75
CA PRO A 25 -24.72 -3.03 -8.88
C PRO A 25 -24.19 -4.24 -9.66
N GLU A 26 -23.09 -4.09 -10.38
CA GLU A 26 -22.48 -5.13 -11.20
C GLU A 26 -21.79 -6.22 -10.35
N SER A 27 -21.59 -7.37 -10.98
CA SER A 27 -20.84 -8.45 -10.37
C SER A 27 -19.33 -8.19 -10.48
N ASP A 28 -18.65 -8.08 -9.35
CA ASP A 28 -17.19 -8.03 -9.27
C ASP A 28 -16.64 -9.27 -8.54
N ASP A 29 -15.36 -9.53 -8.76
CA ASP A 29 -14.62 -10.64 -8.20
C ASP A 29 -14.45 -10.52 -6.68
N GLN A 30 -14.24 -9.31 -6.13
CA GLN A 30 -14.13 -9.09 -4.69
C GLN A 30 -15.42 -9.49 -3.95
N SER A 31 -16.57 -8.94 -4.36
CA SER A 31 -17.88 -9.28 -3.80
C SER A 31 -18.23 -10.75 -4.05
N GLY A 32 -17.88 -11.27 -5.23
CA GLY A 32 -18.05 -12.69 -5.56
C GLY A 32 -17.26 -13.61 -4.62
N LEU A 33 -16.02 -13.28 -4.30
CA LEU A 33 -15.18 -14.04 -3.36
C LEU A 33 -15.75 -13.97 -1.95
N ILE A 34 -16.15 -12.79 -1.48
CA ILE A 34 -16.76 -12.63 -0.14
C ILE A 34 -18.06 -13.45 -0.05
N TYR A 35 -18.88 -13.43 -1.11
CA TYR A 35 -20.10 -14.24 -1.16
C TYR A 35 -19.79 -15.73 -1.03
N LEU A 36 -18.81 -16.24 -1.79
CA LEU A 36 -18.37 -17.64 -1.69
C LEU A 36 -17.78 -17.95 -0.32
N TYR A 37 -16.99 -17.04 0.26
CA TYR A 37 -16.41 -17.20 1.59
C TYR A 37 -17.49 -17.33 2.68
N LEU A 38 -18.57 -16.54 2.59
CA LEU A 38 -19.65 -16.52 3.59
C LEU A 38 -20.71 -17.62 3.38
N LYS A 39 -20.95 -18.04 2.13
CA LYS A 39 -22.02 -19.01 1.80
C LYS A 39 -21.53 -20.44 1.56
N GLU A 40 -20.31 -20.62 1.09
CA GLU A 40 -19.78 -21.92 0.68
C GLU A 40 -18.76 -22.47 1.69
N LYS A 41 -18.35 -23.73 1.48
CA LYS A 41 -17.52 -24.50 2.43
C LYS A 41 -16.02 -24.14 2.43
N TRP A 42 -15.64 -22.97 1.94
CA TRP A 42 -14.23 -22.60 1.75
C TRP A 42 -13.61 -21.83 2.92
N ARG A 43 -14.43 -21.42 3.89
CA ARG A 43 -14.02 -20.57 5.03
C ARG A 43 -12.78 -21.09 5.76
N ASP A 44 -12.75 -22.39 6.08
CA ASP A 44 -11.67 -23.01 6.86
C ASP A 44 -10.37 -23.19 6.06
N LYS A 45 -10.37 -22.84 4.76
CA LYS A 45 -9.21 -22.88 3.88
C LYS A 45 -8.70 -21.49 3.51
N ILE A 46 -9.35 -20.44 4.01
CA ILE A 46 -9.03 -19.05 3.68
C ILE A 46 -8.55 -18.36 4.95
N TYR A 47 -7.28 -17.96 4.94
CA TYR A 47 -6.72 -17.06 5.96
C TYR A 47 -6.99 -15.61 5.52
N VAL A 48 -7.66 -14.84 6.37
CA VAL A 48 -7.89 -13.41 6.14
C VAL A 48 -6.80 -12.66 6.91
N GLU A 49 -5.82 -12.14 6.17
CA GLU A 49 -4.69 -11.40 6.72
C GLU A 49 -5.12 -10.02 7.23
N ASP A 50 -4.84 -9.74 8.50
CA ASP A 50 -5.15 -8.48 9.19
C ASP A 50 -3.98 -7.93 10.04
N GLU A 51 -2.82 -8.59 10.01
CA GLU A 51 -1.66 -8.23 10.81
C GLU A 51 -0.82 -7.11 10.18
N TYR A 52 -0.91 -6.95 8.86
CA TYR A 52 -0.27 -5.86 8.10
C TYR A 52 -1.13 -5.48 6.88
N TYR A 53 -0.84 -4.32 6.28
CA TYR A 53 -1.48 -3.84 5.06
C TYR A 53 -1.06 -4.67 3.83
N PHE A 54 -1.49 -5.93 3.76
CA PHE A 54 -1.33 -6.76 2.57
C PHE A 54 -2.11 -6.16 1.38
N GLU A 55 -3.28 -5.62 1.67
CA GLU A 55 -3.99 -4.64 0.85
C GLU A 55 -4.36 -3.50 1.80
N GLY A 56 -4.07 -2.26 1.42
CA GLY A 56 -4.21 -1.11 2.29
C GLY A 56 -4.86 0.06 1.58
N TYR A 57 -5.92 0.58 2.17
CA TYR A 57 -6.66 1.68 1.57
C TYR A 57 -5.85 2.97 1.56
N TRP A 58 -5.65 3.54 0.37
CA TRP A 58 -4.74 4.68 0.21
C TRP A 58 -5.12 5.92 1.02
N LEU A 59 -6.41 6.16 1.29
CA LEU A 59 -6.83 7.29 2.12
C LEU A 59 -6.38 7.18 3.58
N ASP A 60 -6.26 5.96 4.10
CA ASP A 60 -5.77 5.75 5.46
C ASP A 60 -4.23 5.84 5.51
N ILE A 61 -3.57 5.52 4.41
CA ILE A 61 -2.12 5.40 4.33
C ILE A 61 -1.43 6.71 3.96
N VAL A 62 -1.84 7.35 2.86
CA VAL A 62 -1.12 8.49 2.28
C VAL A 62 -0.94 9.66 3.26
N PRO A 63 -1.93 10.00 4.12
CA PRO A 63 -1.76 11.03 5.15
C PRO A 63 -0.68 10.70 6.18
N THR A 64 -0.33 9.42 6.36
CA THR A 64 0.65 8.97 7.36
C THR A 64 2.09 8.94 6.85
N ILE A 65 2.30 9.02 5.53
CA ILE A 65 3.60 8.80 4.88
C ILE A 65 4.73 9.67 5.47
N ASP A 66 4.45 10.94 5.75
CA ASP A 66 5.48 11.86 6.28
C ASP A 66 5.88 11.48 7.70
N ASN A 67 4.91 11.09 8.54
CA ASN A 67 5.16 10.60 9.90
C ASN A 67 5.95 9.29 9.88
N VAL A 68 5.55 8.35 9.01
CA VAL A 68 6.29 7.09 8.82
C VAL A 68 7.72 7.38 8.38
N THR A 69 7.92 8.28 7.42
CA THR A 69 9.26 8.69 6.94
C THR A 69 10.10 9.24 8.08
N ALA A 70 9.59 10.24 8.81
CA ALA A 70 10.29 10.88 9.91
C ALA A 70 10.71 9.87 11.00
N ARG A 71 9.80 8.95 11.36
CA ARG A 71 10.06 7.90 12.35
C ARG A 71 11.17 6.94 11.91
N TYR A 72 11.16 6.50 10.66
CA TYR A 72 12.20 5.61 10.15
C TYR A 72 13.55 6.31 10.10
N THR A 73 13.59 7.58 9.65
CA THR A 73 14.80 8.40 9.69
C THR A 73 15.32 8.59 11.11
N GLU A 74 14.46 8.77 12.10
CA GLU A 74 14.85 8.84 13.51
C GLU A 74 15.49 7.54 14.02
N ILE A 75 14.96 6.38 13.62
CA ILE A 75 15.56 5.08 13.95
C ILE A 75 16.95 4.96 13.32
N GLU A 76 17.10 5.29 12.04
CA GLU A 76 18.40 5.29 11.35
C GLU A 76 19.40 6.28 11.96
N ARG A 77 18.94 7.43 12.46
CA ARG A 77 19.76 8.36 13.26
C ARG A 77 20.27 7.75 14.55
N ASN A 78 19.53 6.85 15.18
CA ASN A 78 19.95 6.26 16.45
C ASN A 78 20.71 4.93 16.28
N VAL A 79 20.60 4.29 15.11
CA VAL A 79 21.16 2.96 14.85
C VAL A 79 22.09 3.00 13.63
N ALA A 80 23.39 3.20 13.87
CA ALA A 80 24.41 3.31 12.82
C ALA A 80 24.42 2.12 11.84
N ALA A 81 24.10 0.90 12.31
CA ALA A 81 24.01 -0.29 11.48
C ALA A 81 22.95 -0.19 10.36
N LEU A 82 21.94 0.67 10.51
CA LEU A 82 20.89 0.89 9.52
C LEU A 82 21.25 1.97 8.47
N ARG A 83 22.31 2.74 8.68
CA ARG A 83 22.73 3.81 7.75
C ARG A 83 23.56 3.30 6.57
N GLN A 84 24.13 2.10 6.73
CA GLN A 84 24.95 1.47 5.71
C GLN A 84 24.12 1.16 4.47
N ARG A 85 24.61 1.59 3.32
CA ARG A 85 24.06 1.18 2.02
C ARG A 85 24.27 -0.32 1.87
N HIS A 86 23.27 -1.02 1.33
CA HIS A 86 23.34 -2.46 1.10
C HIS A 86 22.95 -2.80 -0.34
N ALA A 87 23.29 -4.01 -0.78
CA ALA A 87 22.83 -4.54 -2.06
C ALA A 87 21.29 -4.68 -2.06
N GLU A 88 20.68 -4.75 -3.25
CA GLU A 88 19.22 -4.90 -3.40
C GLU A 88 18.67 -6.11 -2.63
N LYS A 89 19.42 -7.21 -2.60
CA LYS A 89 19.10 -8.34 -1.73
C LYS A 89 19.35 -7.95 -0.27
N VAL A 90 18.26 -7.80 0.47
CA VAL A 90 18.28 -7.59 1.91
C VAL A 90 19.03 -8.72 2.61
N SER A 91 19.99 -8.36 3.47
CA SER A 91 20.70 -9.33 4.31
C SER A 91 19.89 -9.65 5.57
N GLU A 92 19.97 -10.89 6.05
CA GLU A 92 19.32 -11.30 7.30
C GLU A 92 19.80 -10.47 8.49
N GLY A 93 21.06 -10.04 8.48
CA GLY A 93 21.63 -9.15 9.49
C GLY A 93 20.94 -7.79 9.52
N TYR A 94 20.76 -7.17 8.36
CA TYR A 94 20.06 -5.87 8.24
C TYR A 94 18.58 -6.00 8.63
N ALA A 95 17.90 -7.05 8.16
CA ALA A 95 16.51 -7.30 8.50
C ALA A 95 16.32 -7.49 10.02
N ARG A 96 17.20 -8.23 10.68
CA ARG A 96 17.15 -8.45 12.14
C ARG A 96 17.22 -7.14 12.92
N VAL A 97 18.09 -6.21 12.51
CA VAL A 97 18.22 -4.90 13.18
C VAL A 97 16.90 -4.12 13.07
N TRP A 98 16.26 -4.10 11.89
CA TRP A 98 14.95 -3.47 11.75
C TRP A 98 13.87 -4.14 12.60
N GLU A 99 13.85 -5.46 12.65
CA GLU A 99 12.86 -6.21 13.44
C GLU A 99 12.95 -5.90 14.95
N GLU A 100 14.15 -5.70 15.48
CA GLU A 100 14.35 -5.27 16.88
C GLU A 100 13.74 -3.88 17.15
N GLN A 101 13.89 -2.94 16.21
CA GLN A 101 13.40 -1.57 16.36
C GLN A 101 11.87 -1.46 16.17
N LEU A 102 11.28 -2.35 15.37
CA LEU A 102 9.86 -2.32 15.01
C LEU A 102 8.99 -3.28 15.84
N LYS A 103 9.59 -4.01 16.78
CA LYS A 103 8.89 -4.98 17.62
C LYS A 103 7.78 -4.34 18.45
N GLY A 104 6.63 -5.01 18.53
CA GLY A 104 5.55 -4.69 19.47
C GLY A 104 4.62 -3.53 19.09
N ASN A 105 4.77 -2.91 17.90
CA ASN A 105 3.84 -1.87 17.47
C ASN A 105 3.53 -1.99 15.97
N ARG A 106 2.37 -2.57 15.63
CA ARG A 106 1.92 -2.76 14.25
C ARG A 106 1.81 -1.43 13.47
N GLY A 107 1.40 -0.35 14.14
CA GLY A 107 1.33 1.00 13.54
C GLY A 107 2.69 1.65 13.28
N ARG A 108 3.80 1.02 13.72
CA ARG A 108 5.16 1.50 13.42
C ARG A 108 5.70 1.00 12.09
N ARG A 109 5.09 -0.02 11.48
CA ARG A 109 5.57 -0.57 10.22
C ARG A 109 5.12 0.28 9.03
N ARG A 110 5.95 0.29 7.97
CA ARG A 110 5.53 0.81 6.67
C ARG A 110 4.37 -0.05 6.14
N PRO A 111 3.36 0.56 5.48
CA PRO A 111 2.35 -0.21 4.76
C PRO A 111 3.05 -1.05 3.69
N PHE A 112 2.64 -2.31 3.55
CA PHE A 112 3.24 -3.19 2.55
C PHE A 112 2.70 -2.88 1.15
N VAL A 113 1.38 -2.78 1.01
CA VAL A 113 0.71 -2.31 -0.21
C VAL A 113 -0.14 -1.08 0.08
N THR A 114 -0.02 -0.07 -0.77
CA THR A 114 -0.95 1.07 -0.84
C THR A 114 -1.80 0.91 -2.09
N HIS A 115 -3.07 0.57 -1.93
CA HIS A 115 -3.98 0.29 -3.03
C HIS A 115 -4.91 1.49 -3.29
N PHE A 116 -4.79 2.05 -4.49
CA PHE A 116 -5.56 3.19 -4.96
C PHE A 116 -6.91 2.78 -5.57
N THR A 117 -7.69 2.03 -4.79
CA THR A 117 -9.04 1.62 -5.21
C THR A 117 -9.92 2.84 -5.49
N GLY A 118 -10.67 2.79 -6.60
CA GLY A 118 -11.57 3.85 -7.04
C GLY A 118 -10.93 5.03 -7.79
N CYS A 119 -9.60 5.10 -7.91
CA CYS A 119 -8.94 6.21 -8.62
C CYS A 119 -9.06 6.11 -10.16
N GLN A 120 -9.09 4.90 -10.72
CA GLN A 120 -9.30 4.63 -12.15
C GLN A 120 -8.55 5.57 -13.14
N PRO A 121 -7.21 5.70 -13.03
CA PRO A 121 -6.44 6.68 -13.81
C PRO A 121 -6.43 6.42 -15.33
N CYS A 122 -6.74 5.19 -15.77
CA CYS A 122 -6.72 4.82 -17.18
C CYS A 122 -8.03 5.14 -17.91
N SER A 123 -9.19 4.99 -17.26
CA SER A 123 -10.49 5.30 -17.87
C SER A 123 -10.88 6.76 -17.69
N GLY A 124 -10.37 7.43 -16.65
CA GLY A 124 -10.77 8.78 -16.27
C GLY A 124 -12.08 8.86 -15.47
N ASP A 125 -12.81 7.75 -15.36
CA ASP A 125 -14.06 7.59 -14.61
C ASP A 125 -13.81 7.41 -13.10
N HIS A 126 -13.01 8.32 -12.52
CA HIS A 126 -12.71 8.31 -11.09
C HIS A 126 -13.98 8.31 -10.23
N ASN A 127 -13.94 7.58 -9.11
CA ASN A 127 -15.03 7.60 -8.15
C ASN A 127 -15.27 9.04 -7.68
N ARG A 128 -16.52 9.51 -7.79
CA ARG A 128 -16.93 10.89 -7.43
C ARG A 128 -16.67 11.24 -5.96
N MET A 129 -16.38 10.26 -5.11
CA MET A 129 -15.93 10.50 -3.74
C MET A 129 -14.56 11.19 -3.67
N TYR A 130 -13.76 11.18 -4.73
CA TYR A 130 -12.41 11.75 -4.76
C TYR A 130 -12.33 12.85 -5.82
N SER A 131 -11.62 13.94 -5.54
CA SER A 131 -11.27 14.87 -6.61
C SER A 131 -10.20 14.22 -7.49
N GLY A 132 -10.34 14.24 -8.82
CA GLY A 132 -9.40 13.56 -9.74
C GLY A 132 -7.92 13.93 -9.52
N ASN A 133 -7.63 15.18 -9.13
CA ASN A 133 -6.27 15.62 -8.80
C ASN A 133 -5.71 14.94 -7.55
N SER A 134 -6.55 14.62 -6.55
CA SER A 134 -6.10 13.99 -5.31
C SER A 134 -5.53 12.58 -5.51
N CYS A 135 -6.03 11.83 -6.48
CA CYS A 135 -5.57 10.47 -6.77
C CYS A 135 -4.15 10.46 -7.37
N SER A 136 -3.89 11.29 -8.38
CA SER A 136 -2.59 11.35 -9.03
C SER A 136 -1.50 11.86 -8.09
N ASP A 137 -1.79 12.91 -7.32
CA ASP A 137 -0.84 13.48 -6.35
C ASP A 137 -0.50 12.47 -5.26
N ALA A 138 -1.52 11.75 -4.76
CA ALA A 138 -1.33 10.71 -3.76
C ALA A 138 -0.56 9.49 -4.31
N MET A 139 -0.79 9.10 -5.57
CA MET A 139 -0.01 8.07 -6.26
C MET A 139 1.47 8.47 -6.38
N THR A 140 1.74 9.71 -6.81
CA THR A 140 3.10 10.25 -6.89
C THR A 140 3.78 10.21 -5.52
N LYS A 141 3.10 10.67 -4.47
CA LYS A 141 3.62 10.66 -3.10
C LYS A 141 3.94 9.24 -2.61
N ALA A 142 3.03 8.29 -2.81
CA ALA A 142 3.23 6.90 -2.42
C ALA A 142 4.36 6.23 -3.21
N LEU A 143 4.47 6.53 -4.51
CA LEU A 143 5.53 6.02 -5.36
C LEU A 143 6.89 6.54 -4.90
N ASN A 144 7.05 7.85 -4.71
CA ASN A 144 8.31 8.45 -4.26
C ASN A 144 8.69 7.99 -2.84
N PHE A 145 7.71 7.73 -1.97
CA PHE A 145 7.93 7.12 -0.66
C PHE A 145 8.50 5.70 -0.76
N ALA A 146 8.01 4.89 -1.71
CA ALA A 146 8.56 3.57 -1.99
C ALA A 146 9.93 3.67 -2.67
N ASP A 147 10.07 4.54 -3.66
CA ASP A 147 11.29 4.69 -4.46
C ASP A 147 12.47 5.20 -3.64
N ASN A 148 12.21 6.06 -2.65
CA ASN A 148 13.24 6.47 -1.68
C ASN A 148 13.87 5.29 -0.93
N GLN A 149 13.18 4.15 -0.79
CA GLN A 149 13.75 2.95 -0.17
C GLN A 149 14.76 2.26 -1.09
N VAL A 150 14.57 2.39 -2.41
CA VAL A 150 15.49 1.90 -3.45
C VAL A 150 16.63 2.88 -3.66
N LEU A 151 16.32 4.15 -3.94
CA LEU A 151 17.29 5.22 -4.19
C LEU A 151 18.28 5.40 -3.04
N ARG A 152 17.86 5.15 -1.80
CA ARG A 152 18.74 5.23 -0.62
C ARG A 152 19.97 4.34 -0.71
N ASN A 153 19.86 3.18 -1.36
CA ASN A 153 20.99 2.26 -1.58
C ASN A 153 22.00 2.82 -2.59
N TYR A 154 21.51 3.59 -3.56
CA TYR A 154 22.31 4.26 -4.58
C TYR A 154 22.82 5.63 -4.14
N GLY A 155 22.40 6.10 -2.96
CA GLY A 155 22.83 7.38 -2.40
C GLY A 155 22.05 8.57 -2.92
N PHE A 156 20.76 8.39 -3.22
CA PHE A 156 19.86 9.44 -3.64
C PHE A 156 18.58 9.42 -2.80
N VAL A 157 17.84 10.53 -2.82
CA VAL A 157 16.50 10.65 -2.23
C VAL A 157 15.70 11.74 -2.93
N HIS A 158 14.40 11.53 -3.08
CA HIS A 158 13.42 12.58 -3.35
C HIS A 158 13.24 13.43 -2.09
N PRO A 159 13.65 14.72 -2.10
CA PRO A 159 13.53 15.60 -0.93
C PRO A 159 12.08 16.03 -0.67
N ASP A 160 11.27 16.13 -1.73
CA ASP A 160 9.84 16.37 -1.68
C ASP A 160 9.15 15.17 -2.34
N LEU A 161 8.30 14.47 -1.58
CA LEU A 161 7.59 13.30 -2.08
C LEU A 161 6.54 13.67 -3.14
N ASN A 162 6.15 14.93 -3.26
CA ASN A 162 5.21 15.38 -4.28
C ASN A 162 5.90 15.75 -5.60
N ASP A 163 7.23 15.82 -5.64
CA ASP A 163 8.00 16.16 -6.84
C ASP A 163 8.84 14.95 -7.32
N PRO A 164 8.38 14.22 -8.35
CA PRO A 164 9.11 13.07 -8.87
C PRO A 164 10.33 13.46 -9.74
N THR A 165 10.53 14.75 -10.03
CA THR A 165 11.55 15.19 -11.00
C THR A 165 12.94 15.39 -10.37
N ILE A 166 13.00 15.49 -9.05
CA ILE A 166 14.22 15.83 -8.31
C ILE A 166 14.64 14.66 -7.43
N ALA A 167 15.90 14.24 -7.57
CA ALA A 167 16.58 13.34 -6.65
C ALA A 167 17.91 13.94 -6.22
N ASN A 168 18.08 14.16 -4.92
CA ASN A 168 19.28 14.77 -4.35
C ASN A 168 20.26 13.69 -3.88
N PRO A 169 21.57 13.90 -4.05
CA PRO A 169 22.57 13.00 -3.51
C PRO A 169 22.55 13.03 -1.97
N LEU A 170 22.74 11.86 -1.36
CA LEU A 170 22.87 11.66 0.07
C LEU A 170 24.33 11.41 0.46
N PRO A 171 24.79 11.91 1.62
CA PRO A 171 26.09 11.53 2.16
C PRO A 171 26.15 10.03 2.46
N TYR A 172 27.36 9.49 2.59
CA TYR A 172 27.57 8.05 2.78
C TYR A 172 26.90 7.52 4.05
N ASP A 173 26.93 8.31 5.14
CA ASP A 173 26.40 7.94 6.46
C ASP A 173 25.07 8.65 6.80
N TYR A 174 24.28 9.09 5.81
CA TYR A 174 22.96 9.67 6.09
C TYR A 174 22.09 8.72 6.95
N PRO A 175 21.25 9.19 7.89
CA PRO A 175 21.01 10.55 8.32
C PRO A 175 21.82 10.95 9.57
N ALA A 176 23.08 10.50 9.71
CA ALA A 176 23.96 10.73 10.87
C ALA A 176 23.90 12.14 11.48
#